data_AF-A0A9D7XVQ0-F1
#
_entry.id   AF-A0A9D7XVQ0-F1
#
_cell.length_a   1.000
_cell.length_b   1.000
_cell.length_c   1.000
_cell.angle_alpha   90.00
_cell.angle_beta   90.00
_cell.angle_gamma   90.00
#
_symmetry.space_group_name_H-M   'P 1'
#
loop_
_entity.id
_entity.type
_entity.pdbx_description
1 polymer ?
#
loop_
_entity_poly.entity_id
_entity_poly.type
_entity_poly.pdbx_seq_one_letter_code
_entity_poly.pdbx_strand_id
1 'polypeptide(L)'
;MQTLTVTNARQNLGGWLKKAAAGEEIGVILGDKIIAFRPVPITAADYAETEYGLSAAEASEGAARIVRAIHADARTDYKPEC
;
A
#
# COMPACT_ATOMS: atom_id res chain seq x y z
N MET A 1 27.72 3.55 -9.15
CA MET A 1 26.46 3.78 -9.89
C MET A 1 26.58 3.26 -11.33
N GLN A 2 25.70 2.35 -11.74
CA GLN A 2 25.58 1.82 -13.10
C GLN A 2 24.27 2.31 -13.74
N THR A 3 24.35 2.90 -14.93
CA THR A 3 23.19 3.43 -15.67
C THR A 3 22.87 2.61 -16.91
N LEU A 4 21.58 2.39 -17.16
CA LEU A 4 21.08 1.55 -18.27
C LEU A 4 20.09 2.35 -19.11
N THR A 5 20.00 2.04 -20.41
CA THR A 5 18.86 2.48 -21.22
C THR A 5 17.60 1.71 -20.80
N VAL A 6 16.42 2.28 -21.04
CA VAL A 6 15.13 1.61 -20.79
C VAL A 6 15.09 0.22 -21.43
N THR A 7 15.59 0.09 -22.66
CA THR A 7 15.64 -1.18 -23.39
C THR A 7 16.47 -2.24 -22.66
N ASN A 8 17.67 -1.89 -22.20
CA ASN A 8 18.55 -2.82 -21.48
C ASN A 8 18.01 -3.17 -20.10
N ALA A 9 17.35 -2.21 -19.43
CA ALA A 9 16.67 -2.44 -18.16
C ALA A 9 15.52 -3.44 -18.34
N ARG A 10 14.71 -3.31 -19.40
CA ARG A 10 13.57 -4.19 -19.69
C ARG A 10 14.00 -5.64 -19.98
N GLN A 11 15.08 -5.84 -20.73
CA GLN A 11 15.55 -7.18 -21.13
C GLN A 11 15.90 -8.08 -19.93
N ASN A 12 16.37 -7.51 -18.82
CA ASN A 12 16.78 -8.27 -17.64
C ASN A 12 16.40 -7.55 -16.33
N LEU A 13 15.17 -7.06 -16.23
CA LEU A 13 14.74 -6.23 -15.10
C LEU A 13 14.93 -6.96 -13.76
N GLY A 14 14.57 -8.25 -13.69
CA GLY A 14 14.75 -9.04 -12.47
C GLY A 14 16.20 -9.14 -12.00
N GLY A 15 17.16 -9.26 -12.92
CA GLY A 15 18.58 -9.25 -12.59
C GLY A 15 19.03 -7.90 -12.02
N TRP A 16 18.59 -6.80 -12.63
CA TRP A 16 18.90 -5.45 -12.17
C TRP A 16 18.28 -5.13 -10.80
N LEU A 17 17.05 -5.59 -10.54
CA LEU A 17 16.39 -5.43 -9.25
C LEU A 17 17.09 -6.22 -8.15
N LYS A 18 17.57 -7.44 -8.42
CA LYS A 18 18.36 -8.23 -7.45
C LYS A 18 19.65 -7.51 -7.06
N LYS A 19 20.36 -6.93 -8.04
CA LYS A 19 21.55 -6.12 -7.79
C LYS A 19 21.25 -4.89 -6.96
N ALA A 20 20.17 -4.17 -7.29
CA ALA A 20 19.72 -3.02 -6.52
C ALA A 20 19.32 -3.39 -5.08
N ALA A 21 18.66 -4.53 -4.89
CA ALA A 21 18.34 -5.06 -3.57
C ALA A 21 19.59 -5.49 -2.77
N ALA A 22 20.66 -5.92 -3.45
CA ALA A 22 21.96 -6.20 -2.84
C ALA A 22 22.77 -4.93 -2.49
N GLY A 23 22.23 -3.73 -2.77
CA GLY A 23 22.87 -2.45 -2.47
C GLY A 23 23.66 -1.84 -3.64
N GLU A 24 23.66 -2.47 -4.82
CA GLU A 24 24.27 -1.85 -6.00
C GLU A 24 23.44 -0.64 -6.47
N GLU A 25 24.10 0.47 -6.76
CA GLU A 25 23.41 1.63 -7.33
C GLU A 25 23.14 1.44 -8.82
N ILE A 26 21.90 1.06 -9.15
CA ILE A 26 21.42 0.89 -10.53
C ILE A 26 20.45 2.03 -10.89
N GLY A 27 20.63 2.63 -12.05
CA GLY A 27 19.74 3.66 -12.59
C GLY A 27 19.32 3.41 -14.04
N VAL A 28 18.15 3.89 -14.42
CA VAL A 28 17.62 3.82 -15.78
C VAL A 28 17.50 5.22 -16.35
N ILE A 29 18.08 5.44 -17.52
CA ILE A 29 17.99 6.70 -18.26
C ILE A 29 16.62 6.75 -18.94
N LEU A 30 15.85 7.80 -18.66
CA LEU A 30 14.56 8.09 -19.26
C LEU A 30 14.53 9.55 -19.70
N GLY A 31 14.81 9.79 -20.99
CA GLY A 31 14.92 11.15 -21.53
C GLY A 31 16.08 11.91 -20.89
N ASP A 32 15.75 13.03 -20.23
CA ASP A 32 16.67 13.89 -19.48
C ASP A 32 16.90 13.44 -18.03
N LYS A 33 16.30 12.32 -17.60
CA LYS A 33 16.30 11.88 -16.20
C LYS A 33 17.00 10.54 -16.02
N ILE A 34 17.49 10.32 -14.80
CA ILE A 34 17.96 9.03 -14.33
C ILE A 34 17.06 8.60 -13.17
N ILE A 35 16.43 7.45 -13.31
CA ILE A 35 15.56 6.85 -12.30
C ILE A 35 16.33 5.74 -11.59
N ALA A 36 16.64 5.92 -10.30
CA ALA A 36 17.38 4.94 -9.52
C ALA A 36 16.46 3.84 -8.97
N PHE A 37 16.91 2.58 -9.00
CA PHE A 37 16.27 1.51 -8.25
C PHE A 37 16.66 1.62 -6.78
N ARG A 38 15.66 1.85 -5.93
CA ARG A 38 15.82 1.88 -4.48
C ARG A 38 14.89 0.82 -3.89
N PRO A 39 15.42 -0.20 -3.20
CA PRO A 39 14.56 -1.14 -2.49
C PRO A 39 13.80 -0.37 -1.41
N VAL A 40 12.48 -0.44 -1.45
CA VAL A 40 11.62 0.10 -0.40
C VAL A 40 11.19 -1.08 0.46
N PRO A 41 11.52 -1.09 1.76
CA PRO A 41 11.00 -2.12 2.66
C PRO A 41 9.48 -1.96 2.72
N ILE A 42 8.77 -3.01 2.32
CA ILE A 42 7.31 -3.07 2.46
C ILE A 42 7.02 -3.75 3.79
N THR A 43 6.59 -2.99 4.78
CA THR A 43 6.12 -3.54 6.05
C THR A 43 4.71 -4.07 5.84
N ALA A 44 4.58 -5.37 5.64
CA ALA A 44 3.30 -6.05 5.54
C ALA A 44 2.82 -6.47 6.93
N ALA A 45 2.32 -5.54 7.74
CA ALA A 45 1.50 -5.90 8.90
C ALA A 45 0.63 -4.75 9.46
N ASP A 46 1.08 -3.48 9.45
CA ASP A 46 0.60 -2.58 10.51
C ASP A 46 0.07 -1.22 10.06
N TYR A 47 -0.32 -1.01 8.79
CA TYR A 47 -0.75 0.33 8.36
C TYR A 47 -1.98 0.82 9.16
N ALA A 48 -2.91 -0.07 9.49
CA ALA A 48 -4.03 0.24 10.38
C ALA A 48 -3.61 0.36 11.86
N GLU A 49 -2.69 -0.50 12.31
CA GLU A 49 -2.28 -0.57 13.73
C GLU A 49 -1.38 0.62 14.13
N THR A 50 -0.56 1.12 13.21
CA THR A 50 0.39 2.22 13.47
C THR A 50 -0.26 3.59 13.37
N GLU A 51 -1.19 3.77 12.42
CA GLU A 51 -1.85 5.08 12.19
C GLU A 51 -3.06 5.27 13.14
N TYR A 52 -3.83 4.21 13.42
CA TYR A 52 -5.04 4.30 14.25
C TYR A 52 -4.90 3.62 15.62
N GLY A 53 -3.79 2.94 15.92
CA GLY A 53 -3.60 2.25 17.20
C GLY A 53 -4.57 1.09 17.43
N LEU A 54 -5.27 0.64 16.39
CA LEU A 54 -6.29 -0.40 16.48
C LEU A 54 -5.76 -1.69 15.87
N SER A 55 -5.77 -2.75 16.66
CA SER A 55 -5.55 -4.10 16.14
C SER A 55 -6.65 -4.47 15.14
N ALA A 56 -6.36 -5.41 14.23
CA ALA A 56 -7.35 -5.91 13.26
C ALA A 56 -8.66 -6.40 13.93
N ALA A 57 -8.56 -6.94 15.16
CA ALA A 57 -9.71 -7.39 15.94
C ALA A 57 -10.59 -6.21 16.42
N GLU A 58 -9.97 -5.13 16.89
CA GLU A 58 -10.68 -3.93 17.36
C GLU A 58 -11.35 -3.18 16.21
N ALA A 59 -10.70 -3.12 15.04
CA ALA A 59 -11.30 -2.55 13.84
C ALA A 59 -12.54 -3.34 13.38
N SER A 60 -12.48 -4.67 13.42
CA SER A 60 -13.61 -5.55 13.07
C SER A 60 -14.79 -5.38 14.04
N GLU A 61 -14.52 -5.32 15.34
CA GLU A 61 -15.55 -5.09 16.36
C GLU A 61 -16.17 -3.69 16.23
N GLY A 62 -15.36 -2.67 15.95
CA GLY A 62 -15.84 -1.32 15.65
C GLY A 62 -16.76 -1.28 14.44
N ALA A 63 -16.38 -1.92 13.33
CA ALA A 63 -17.22 -2.03 12.14
C ALA A 63 -18.56 -2.73 12.44
N ALA A 64 -18.53 -3.83 13.19
CA ALA A 64 -19.74 -4.55 13.58
C ALA A 64 -20.68 -3.70 14.45
N ARG A 65 -20.13 -2.86 15.34
CA ARG A 65 -20.93 -1.91 16.14
C ARG A 65 -21.58 -0.83 15.29
N ILE A 66 -20.84 -0.24 14.36
CA ILE A 66 -21.36 0.79 13.45
C ILE A 66 -22.51 0.24 12.61
N VAL A 67 -22.33 -0.95 12.02
CA VAL A 67 -23.37 -1.62 11.23
C VAL A 67 -24.63 -1.88 12.09
N ARG A 68 -24.46 -2.38 13.32
CA ARG A 68 -25.58 -2.58 14.25
C ARG A 68 -26.30 -1.27 14.60
N ALA A 69 -25.57 -0.18 14.84
CA ALA A 69 -26.14 1.13 15.13
C ALA A 69 -26.94 1.67 13.93
N ILE A 70 -26.39 1.59 12.71
CA ILE A 70 -27.09 1.98 11.48
C ILE A 70 -28.39 1.17 11.31
N HIS A 71 -28.35 -0.13 11.55
CA HIS A 71 -29.55 -0.97 11.49
C HIS A 71 -30.57 -0.68 12.60
N ALA A 72 -30.11 -0.25 13.78
CA ALA A 72 -30.99 0.14 14.88
C ALA A 72 -31.68 1.48 14.58
N ASP A 73 -30.94 2.46 14.06
CA ASP A 73 -31.47 3.77 13.68
C ASP A 73 -32.43 3.65 12.49
N ALA A 74 -32.10 2.82 11.48
CA ALA A 74 -33.00 2.54 10.36
C ALA A 74 -34.34 1.88 10.78
N ARG A 75 -34.41 1.27 11.98
CA ARG A 75 -35.67 0.74 12.54
C ARG A 75 -36.46 1.79 13.33
N THR A 76 -35.83 2.88 13.76
CA THR A 76 -36.47 3.93 14.57
C THR A 76 -37.19 4.98 13.72
N ASP A 77 -36.82 5.10 12.44
CA ASP A 77 -37.27 6.19 11.55
C ASP A 77 -38.52 5.90 10.69
N TYR A 78 -39.15 4.71 10.81
CA TYR A 78 -40.45 4.45 10.17
C TYR A 78 -41.59 4.59 11.18
N LYS A 79 -42.11 5.81 11.31
CA LYS A 79 -43.43 6.07 11.89
C LYS A 79 -44.38 6.40 10.72
N PRO A 80 -45.19 5.45 10.23
CA PRO A 80 -46.21 5.80 9.24
C PRO A 80 -47.19 6.74 9.92
N GLU A 81 -47.21 7.99 9.48
CA GLU A 81 -48.27 8.93 9.78
C GLU A 81 -49.61 8.36 9.26
N CYS A 82 -50.61 8.38 10.15
CA CYS A 82 -51.89 7.69 10.01
C CYS A 82 -52.71 8.13 8.80
#